data_AF-A0A7S1N9T5-F1
#
_entry.id   AF-A0A7S1N9T5-F1
#
_cell.length_a   1.000
_cell.length_b   1.000
_cell.length_c   1.000
_cell.angle_alpha   90.00
_cell.angle_beta   90.00
_cell.angle_gamma   90.00
#
_symmetry.space_group_name_H-M   'P 1'
#
loop_
_entity.id
_entity.type
_entity.pdbx_description
1 polymer ?
#
loop_
_entity_poly.entity_id
_entity_poly.type
_entity_poly.pdbx_seq_one_letter_code
_entity_poly.pdbx_strand_id
1 'polypeptide(L)'
;QAAGFEEWMEERLQTGIRVLVIGGCTTTSCVRVSSQAVQRHFGSRGLQVVVDLDLCGARMDNYDPSHTKHDAHLQTLYGDAVKGHSAVDLALMQMREAGVCVVPRWCWQEDSGLDPNIAPPFGPKFDSRDV
;
A
#
# COMPACT_ATOMS: atom_id res chain seq x y z
N GLN A 1 28.55 -1.70 -10.17
CA GLN A 1 27.66 -1.23 -9.07
C GLN A 1 26.25 -1.61 -9.44
N ALA A 2 25.40 -1.98 -8.48
CA ALA A 2 23.98 -2.19 -8.76
C ALA A 2 23.34 -0.82 -9.00
N ALA A 3 22.63 -0.66 -10.12
CA ALA A 3 21.70 0.44 -10.34
C ALA A 3 20.68 0.44 -9.19
N GLY A 4 20.53 1.55 -8.47
CA GLY A 4 19.67 1.64 -7.29
C GLY A 4 18.19 1.41 -7.64
N PHE A 5 17.33 1.32 -6.62
CA PHE A 5 15.88 1.13 -6.82
C PHE A 5 15.27 2.19 -7.76
N GLU A 6 15.69 3.44 -7.63
CA GLU A 6 15.18 4.54 -8.43
C GLU A 6 15.46 4.33 -9.92
N GLU A 7 16.71 4.09 -10.29
CA GLU A 7 17.14 3.84 -11.68
C GLU A 7 16.42 2.61 -12.26
N TRP A 8 16.35 1.52 -11.50
CA TRP A 8 15.62 0.32 -11.91
C TRP A 8 14.13 0.63 -12.17
N MET A 9 13.49 1.41 -11.30
CA MET A 9 12.08 1.76 -11.44
C MET A 9 11.85 2.68 -12.65
N GLU A 10 12.77 3.60 -12.93
CA GLU A 10 12.70 4.45 -14.12
C GLU A 10 12.74 3.62 -15.42
N GLU A 11 13.63 2.63 -15.50
CA GLU A 11 13.65 1.72 -16.64
C GLU A 11 12.32 0.96 -16.77
N ARG A 12 11.75 0.49 -15.65
CA ARG A 12 10.45 -0.20 -15.68
C ARG A 12 9.35 0.72 -16.22
N LEU A 13 9.32 1.98 -15.81
CA LEU A 13 8.39 2.97 -16.34
C LEU A 13 8.60 3.19 -17.86
N GLN A 14 9.83 3.23 -18.34
CA GLN A 14 10.12 3.36 -19.78
C GLN A 14 9.61 2.16 -20.58
N THR A 15 9.62 0.96 -20.00
CA THR A 15 9.06 -0.25 -20.63
C THR A 15 7.52 -0.31 -20.62
N GLY A 16 6.84 0.66 -20.00
CA GLY A 16 5.37 0.71 -19.96
C GLY A 16 4.74 0.15 -18.70
N ILE A 17 5.52 -0.30 -17.72
CA ILE A 17 4.98 -0.75 -16.42
C ILE A 17 4.41 0.46 -15.68
N ARG A 18 3.19 0.34 -15.14
CA ARG A 18 2.47 1.43 -14.46
C ARG A 18 1.92 1.05 -13.10
N VAL A 19 2.00 -0.22 -12.70
CA VAL A 19 1.50 -0.69 -11.41
C VAL A 19 2.64 -1.37 -10.67
N LEU A 20 2.87 -0.95 -9.44
CA LEU A 20 3.79 -1.61 -8.51
C LEU A 20 2.99 -2.14 -7.33
N VAL A 21 2.89 -3.46 -7.22
CA VAL A 21 2.29 -4.14 -6.07
C VAL A 21 3.37 -4.39 -5.01
N ILE A 22 3.11 -3.98 -3.78
CA ILE A 22 4.03 -4.07 -2.64
C ILE A 22 3.41 -4.96 -1.56
N GLY A 23 4.22 -5.89 -1.07
CA GLY A 23 4.00 -6.66 0.17
C GLY A 23 5.24 -6.61 1.06
N GLY A 24 5.22 -7.35 2.17
CA GLY A 24 6.37 -7.50 3.07
C GLY A 24 6.07 -7.20 4.53
N CYS A 25 7.10 -7.04 5.36
CA CYS A 25 6.96 -6.77 6.79
C CYS A 25 7.86 -5.60 7.25
N THR A 26 7.48 -4.82 8.25
CA THR A 26 6.16 -4.78 8.91
C THR A 26 5.26 -3.77 8.20
N THR A 27 3.96 -4.06 8.06
CA THR A 27 2.99 -3.15 7.40
C THR A 27 3.05 -1.73 7.96
N THR A 28 3.23 -1.60 9.28
CA THR A 28 3.25 -0.34 10.02
C THR A 28 4.54 0.47 9.87
N SER A 29 5.61 -0.11 9.30
CA SER A 29 6.92 0.53 9.13
C SER A 29 7.38 0.49 7.68
N CYS A 30 8.13 -0.53 7.28
CA CYS A 30 8.81 -0.60 5.98
C CYS A 30 7.82 -0.48 4.82
N VAL A 31 6.72 -1.25 4.84
CA VAL A 31 5.73 -1.22 3.76
C VAL A 31 5.08 0.16 3.66
N ARG A 32 4.64 0.73 4.80
CA ARG A 32 4.06 2.08 4.86
C ARG A 32 5.01 3.14 4.32
N VAL A 33 6.21 3.25 4.88
CA VAL A 33 7.15 4.32 4.53
C VAL A 33 7.62 4.18 3.08
N SER A 34 7.96 2.97 2.63
CA SER A 34 8.42 2.75 1.26
C SER A 34 7.30 2.99 0.24
N SER A 35 6.10 2.46 0.46
CA SER A 35 4.98 2.66 -0.48
C SER A 35 4.62 4.14 -0.64
N GLN A 36 4.57 4.89 0.46
CA GLN A 36 4.35 6.34 0.42
C GLN A 36 5.48 7.07 -0.30
N ALA A 37 6.74 6.74 -0.03
CA ALA A 37 7.89 7.37 -0.67
C ALA A 37 7.86 7.15 -2.19
N VAL A 38 7.62 5.91 -2.63
CA VAL A 38 7.52 5.56 -4.05
C VAL A 38 6.33 6.25 -4.71
N GLN A 39 5.16 6.27 -4.06
CA GLN A 39 3.97 6.94 -4.59
C GLN A 39 4.19 8.45 -4.74
N ARG A 40 4.84 9.10 -3.78
CA ARG A 40 5.17 10.53 -3.87
C ARG A 40 6.15 10.84 -4.99
N HIS A 41 7.15 9.98 -5.18
CA HIS A 41 8.22 10.21 -6.17
C HIS A 41 7.78 9.92 -7.60
N PHE A 42 7.07 8.80 -7.82
CA PHE A 42 6.73 8.31 -9.17
C PHE A 42 5.25 8.44 -9.52
N GLY A 43 4.37 8.78 -8.57
CA GLY A 43 2.93 8.86 -8.80
C GLY A 43 2.55 9.86 -9.90
N SER A 44 3.19 11.02 -9.92
CA SER A 44 3.00 12.05 -10.97
C SER A 44 3.47 11.60 -12.35
N ARG A 45 4.29 10.53 -12.43
CA ARG A 45 4.79 9.93 -13.67
C ARG A 45 3.91 8.76 -14.14
N GLY A 46 2.74 8.58 -13.52
CA GLY A 46 1.76 7.56 -13.89
C GLY A 46 1.99 6.19 -13.24
N LEU A 47 2.83 6.10 -12.20
CA LEU A 47 2.92 4.89 -11.38
C LEU A 47 1.78 4.86 -10.37
N GLN A 48 1.01 3.77 -10.35
CA GLN A 48 0.11 3.43 -9.26
C GLN A 48 0.81 2.46 -8.32
N VAL A 49 1.04 2.88 -7.07
CA VAL A 49 1.46 1.97 -6.01
C VAL A 49 0.24 1.31 -5.42
N VAL A 50 0.29 -0.02 -5.31
CA VAL A 50 -0.70 -0.86 -4.67
C VAL A 50 -0.05 -1.59 -3.51
N VAL A 51 -0.67 -1.60 -2.34
CA VAL A 51 -0.26 -2.45 -1.21
C VAL A 51 -1.28 -3.57 -1.06
N ASP A 52 -0.79 -4.80 -1.17
CA ASP A 52 -1.57 -6.02 -0.97
C ASP A 52 -1.40 -6.49 0.48
N LEU A 53 -2.48 -6.43 1.26
CA LEU A 53 -2.45 -6.81 2.67
C LEU A 53 -2.29 -8.32 2.89
N ASP A 54 -2.68 -9.16 1.94
CA ASP A 54 -2.48 -10.61 1.99
C ASP A 54 -0.99 -10.99 1.87
N LEU A 55 -0.19 -10.10 1.28
CA LEU A 55 1.27 -10.21 1.19
C LEU A 55 2.00 -9.50 2.35
N CYS A 56 1.28 -8.95 3.33
CA CYS A 56 1.86 -8.11 4.36
C CYS A 56 1.90 -8.78 5.75
N GLY A 57 3.05 -8.63 6.41
CA GLY A 57 3.25 -9.04 7.80
C GLY A 57 2.84 -7.93 8.77
N ALA A 58 1.55 -7.84 9.09
CA ALA A 58 1.01 -7.28 10.32
C ALA A 58 -0.45 -7.72 10.49
N ARG A 59 -0.78 -8.37 11.60
CA ARG A 59 -2.15 -8.84 11.86
C ARG A 59 -2.92 -7.77 12.62
N MET A 60 -4.10 -7.43 12.11
CA MET A 60 -5.09 -6.59 12.81
C MET A 60 -5.47 -7.17 14.17
N ASP A 61 -5.50 -8.50 14.28
CA ASP A 61 -5.96 -9.23 15.46
C ASP A 61 -5.06 -9.06 16.69
N ASN A 62 -3.83 -8.56 16.52
CA ASN A 62 -2.93 -8.28 17.64
C ASN A 62 -3.21 -6.91 18.28
N TYR A 63 -4.19 -6.17 17.79
CA TYR A 63 -4.54 -4.86 18.30
C TYR A 63 -5.62 -4.93 19.37
N ASP A 64 -5.30 -4.39 20.56
CA ASP A 64 -6.28 -4.13 21.61
C ASP A 64 -6.49 -2.61 21.75
N PRO A 65 -7.66 -2.09 21.32
CA PRO A 65 -8.01 -0.67 21.44
C PRO A 65 -8.02 -0.16 22.88
N SER A 66 -8.25 -1.04 23.86
CA SER A 66 -8.29 -0.69 25.27
C SER A 66 -6.91 -0.34 25.83
N HIS A 67 -5.84 -0.88 25.22
CA HIS A 67 -4.46 -0.65 25.62
C HIS A 67 -3.79 0.52 24.87
N THR A 68 -4.26 0.88 23.68
CA THR A 68 -3.61 1.90 22.83
C THR A 68 -3.64 3.29 23.42
N LYS A 69 -4.71 3.62 24.15
CA LYS A 69 -4.84 4.87 24.90
C LYS A 69 -3.82 5.02 26.04
N HIS A 70 -3.11 3.94 26.38
CA HIS A 70 -2.09 3.91 27.43
C HIS A 70 -0.68 3.70 26.89
N ASP A 71 -0.51 3.47 25.58
CA ASP A 71 0.79 3.28 24.95
C ASP A 71 1.42 4.63 24.58
N ALA A 72 2.41 5.05 25.38
CA ALA A 72 3.12 6.31 25.20
C ALA A 72 3.87 6.40 23.86
N HIS A 73 4.31 5.26 23.30
CA HIS A 73 5.04 5.23 22.04
C HIS A 73 4.10 5.46 20.85
N LEU A 74 2.93 4.82 20.87
CA LEU A 74 1.90 5.04 19.85
C LEU A 74 1.34 6.47 19.90
N GLN A 75 1.11 7.02 21.09
CA GLN A 75 0.74 8.44 21.23
C GLN A 75 1.81 9.39 20.67
N THR A 76 3.09 9.07 20.84
CA THR A 76 4.18 9.88 20.27
C THR A 76 4.20 9.83 18.73
N LEU A 77 3.99 8.65 18.15
CA LEU A 77 4.06 8.45 16.69
C LEU A 77 2.84 9.00 15.94
N TYR A 78 1.67 8.95 16.56
CA TYR A 78 0.40 9.19 15.87
C TYR A 78 -0.51 10.22 16.58
N GLY A 79 -0.15 10.70 17.77
CA GLY A 79 -0.89 11.73 18.50
C GLY A 79 -2.33 11.33 18.82
N ASP A 80 -3.25 12.29 18.68
CA ASP A 80 -4.68 12.07 18.91
C ASP A 80 -5.34 11.11 17.90
N ALA A 81 -4.69 10.82 16.77
CA ALA A 81 -5.21 9.88 15.77
C ALA A 81 -5.29 8.44 16.29
N VAL A 82 -4.62 8.12 17.40
CA VAL A 82 -4.67 6.81 18.09
C VAL A 82 -6.03 6.52 18.73
N LYS A 83 -6.89 7.53 18.91
CA LYS A 83 -8.22 7.36 19.53
C LYS A 83 -9.12 6.45 18.67
N GLY A 84 -9.11 5.16 18.97
CA GLY A 84 -9.94 4.15 18.32
C GLY A 84 -9.33 3.49 17.09
N HIS A 85 -8.04 3.76 16.78
CA HIS A 85 -7.36 3.21 15.62
C HIS A 85 -6.10 2.44 15.98
N SER A 86 -5.91 1.28 15.34
CA SER A 86 -4.69 0.50 15.46
C SER A 86 -3.50 1.14 14.76
N ALA A 87 -2.30 0.74 15.15
CA ALA A 87 -1.08 1.11 14.42
C ALA A 87 -1.16 0.66 12.95
N VAL A 88 -1.87 -0.44 12.67
CA VAL A 88 -2.15 -0.89 11.30
C VAL A 88 -3.15 0.07 10.65
N ASP A 89 -4.29 0.38 11.27
CA ASP A 89 -5.28 1.32 10.74
C ASP A 89 -4.66 2.67 10.37
N LEU A 90 -3.82 3.20 11.26
CA LEU A 90 -3.09 4.45 11.05
C LEU A 90 -2.13 4.35 9.87
N ALA A 91 -1.45 3.22 9.71
CA ALA A 91 -0.61 2.97 8.55
C ALA A 91 -1.42 2.89 7.25
N LEU A 92 -2.57 2.21 7.27
CA LEU A 92 -3.48 2.12 6.11
C LEU A 92 -4.02 3.51 5.72
N MET A 93 -4.45 4.30 6.70
CA MET A 93 -4.94 5.67 6.47
C MET A 93 -3.83 6.55 5.87
N GLN A 94 -2.65 6.56 6.46
CA GLN A 94 -1.51 7.36 5.95
C GLN A 94 -1.08 6.94 4.54
N MET A 95 -1.12 5.64 4.22
CA MET A 95 -0.84 5.15 2.86
C MET A 95 -1.91 5.66 1.87
N ARG A 96 -3.19 5.53 2.22
CA ARG A 96 -4.31 6.02 1.39
C ARG A 96 -4.26 7.52 1.15
N GLU A 97 -3.98 8.30 2.20
CA GLU A 97 -3.81 9.77 2.11
C GLU A 97 -2.65 10.17 1.19
N ALA A 98 -1.60 9.34 1.11
CA ALA A 98 -0.49 9.55 0.19
C ALA A 98 -0.79 9.11 -1.26
N GLY A 99 -2.00 8.63 -1.54
CA GLY A 99 -2.42 8.15 -2.86
C GLY A 99 -2.08 6.68 -3.15
N VAL A 100 -1.63 5.91 -2.15
CA VAL A 100 -1.38 4.48 -2.29
C VAL A 100 -2.71 3.73 -2.30
N CYS A 101 -2.90 2.82 -3.26
CA CYS A 101 -4.06 1.95 -3.31
C CYS A 101 -3.86 0.76 -2.37
N VAL A 102 -4.57 0.71 -1.25
CA VAL A 102 -4.43 -0.37 -0.27
C VAL A 102 -5.59 -1.34 -0.39
N VAL A 103 -5.32 -2.59 -0.75
CA VAL A 103 -6.32 -3.63 -1.01
C VAL A 103 -6.14 -4.85 -0.11
N PRO A 104 -7.23 -5.54 0.28
CA PRO A 104 -7.12 -6.77 1.07
C PRO A 104 -6.32 -7.87 0.37
N ARG A 105 -6.53 -8.04 -0.94
CA ARG A 105 -5.82 -8.96 -1.82
C ARG A 105 -5.78 -8.38 -3.23
N TRP A 106 -4.63 -8.41 -3.88
CA TRP A 106 -4.50 -8.06 -5.29
C TRP A 106 -4.89 -9.24 -6.18
N CYS A 107 -5.65 -8.96 -7.24
CA CYS A 107 -6.03 -9.98 -8.23
C CYS A 107 -4.99 -10.01 -9.34
N TRP A 108 -4.18 -11.07 -9.37
CA TRP A 108 -3.23 -11.30 -10.44
C TRP A 108 -3.96 -11.85 -11.67
N GLN A 109 -3.59 -11.41 -12.88
CA GLN A 109 -4.30 -11.77 -14.10
C GLN A 109 -4.34 -13.29 -14.38
N GLU A 110 -3.41 -14.06 -13.82
CA GLU A 110 -3.40 -15.52 -13.94
C GLU A 110 -4.64 -16.18 -13.31
N ASP A 111 -5.26 -15.54 -12.30
CA ASP A 111 -6.50 -15.99 -11.68
C ASP A 111 -7.75 -15.63 -12.51
N SER A 112 -7.60 -14.86 -13.59
CA SER A 112 -8.72 -14.32 -14.38
C SER A 112 -9.02 -15.07 -15.68
N GLY A 113 -8.20 -16.06 -16.05
CA GLY A 113 -8.37 -16.85 -17.28
C GLY A 113 -8.35 -16.00 -18.58
N LEU A 114 -7.85 -14.77 -18.52
CA LEU A 114 -7.82 -13.82 -19.63
C LEU A 114 -6.45 -13.82 -20.32
N ASP A 115 -6.49 -13.72 -21.65
CA ASP A 115 -5.33 -13.72 -22.55
C ASP A 115 -4.34 -12.59 -22.19
N PRO A 116 -3.03 -12.89 -22.00
CA PRO A 116 -2.01 -11.89 -21.68
C PRO A 116 -1.79 -10.81 -22.76
N ASN A 117 -2.37 -10.96 -23.96
CA ASN A 117 -2.34 -9.94 -25.01
C ASN A 117 -3.48 -8.91 -24.91
N ILE A 118 -4.42 -9.08 -23.98
CA ILE A 118 -5.46 -8.11 -23.70
C ILE A 118 -4.95 -7.20 -22.58
N ALA A 119 -4.65 -5.95 -22.93
CA ALA A 119 -4.35 -4.92 -21.93
C ALA A 119 -5.46 -4.93 -20.86
N PRO A 120 -5.13 -5.06 -19.56
CA PRO A 120 -6.15 -5.11 -18.53
C PRO A 120 -6.99 -3.83 -18.57
N PRO A 121 -8.30 -3.91 -18.35
CA PRO A 121 -9.07 -2.72 -17.99
C PRO A 121 -8.53 -2.27 -16.63
N PHE A 122 -7.65 -1.27 -16.63
CA PHE A 122 -7.01 -0.78 -15.42
C PHE A 122 -8.06 -0.28 -14.40
N GLY A 123 -7.92 -0.73 -13.16
CA GLY A 123 -8.56 -0.14 -11.97
C GLY A 123 -9.53 -1.08 -11.23
N PRO A 124 -9.59 -1.01 -9.89
CA PRO A 124 -10.73 -1.57 -9.16
C PRO A 124 -12.00 -0.92 -9.69
N LYS A 125 -13.03 -1.72 -10.00
CA LYS A 125 -14.37 -1.20 -10.27
C LYS A 125 -14.84 -0.55 -8.97
N PHE A 126 -14.77 0.77 -8.90
CA PHE A 126 -15.41 1.54 -7.85
C PHE A 126 -16.92 1.36 -8.03
N ASP A 127 -17.54 0.51 -7.21
CA ASP A 127 -19.01 0.40 -7.15
C ASP A 127 -19.49 1.54 -6.26
N SER A 128 -20.30 2.44 -6.85
CA SER A 128 -20.88 3.60 -6.15
C SER A 128 -21.90 3.21 -5.07
N ARG A 129 -21.96 1.93 -4.67
CA ARG A 129 -22.84 1.38 -3.64
C ARG A 129 -22.13 1.14 -2.30
N ASP A 130 -20.82 1.37 -2.21
CA ASP A 130 -20.04 1.25 -0.98
C ASP A 130 -19.87 2.60 -0.22
N VAL A 131 -20.84 3.50 -0.34
CA VAL A 131 -20.95 4.74 0.47
C VAL A 131 -22.11 4.64 1.45
#